data_AF-A0A926H6I0-F1
#
_entry.id   AF-A0A926H6I0-F1
#
_cell.length_a   1.000
_cell.length_b   1.000
_cell.length_c   1.000
_cell.angle_alpha   90.00
_cell.angle_beta   90.00
_cell.angle_gamma   90.00
#
_symmetry.space_group_name_H-M   'P 1'
#
loop_
_entity.id
_entity.type
_entity.pdbx_description
1 polymer ?
#
loop_
_entity_poly.entity_id
_entity_poly.type
_entity_poly.pdbx_seq_one_letter_code
_entity_poly.pdbx_strand_id
1 'polypeptide(L)' 'MTIQTTYTQARANFAELLDSVTDDREIIIIQRRGAADVALIAADELQSLLETAHLLRSP' A
#
# COMPACT_ATOMS: atom_id res chain seq x y z
N MET A 1 -0.21 -6.97 7.76
CA MET A 1 0.44 -8.08 7.01
C MET A 1 0.58 -7.60 5.56
N THR A 2 1.61 -7.99 4.80
CA THR A 2 1.74 -7.56 3.39
C THR A 2 1.12 -8.58 2.46
N ILE A 3 0.12 -8.17 1.69
CA ILE A 3 -0.54 -9.01 0.68
C ILE A 3 0.08 -8.71 -0.68
N GLN A 4 0.35 -9.74 -1.48
CA GLN A 4 0.85 -9.60 -2.85
C GLN A 4 -0.24 -9.97 -3.85
N THR A 5 -0.38 -9.17 -4.90
CA THR A 5 -1.33 -9.46 -5.99
C THR A 5 -0.75 -9.04 -7.33
N THR A 6 -1.25 -9.63 -8.41
CA THR A 6 -0.89 -9.21 -9.77
C THR A 6 -1.71 -8.00 -10.19
N TYR A 7 -1.19 -7.16 -11.10
CA TYR A 7 -1.96 -6.05 -11.68
C TYR A 7 -3.35 -6.47 -12.20
N THR A 8 -3.45 -7.63 -12.85
CA THR A 8 -4.71 -8.13 -13.40
C THR A 8 -5.74 -8.42 -12.30
N GLN A 9 -5.32 -9.07 -11.22
CA GLN A 9 -6.18 -9.34 -10.06
C GLN A 9 -6.53 -8.06 -9.31
N ALA A 10 -5.55 -7.17 -9.11
CA ALA A 10 -5.77 -5.88 -8.47
C ALA A 10 -6.82 -5.04 -9.21
N ARG A 11 -6.77 -5.03 -10.55
CA ARG A 11 -7.75 -4.31 -11.36
C ARG A 11 -9.15 -4.92 -11.25
N ALA A 12 -9.25 -6.25 -11.16
CA ALA A 12 -10.54 -6.93 -11.06
C ALA A 12 -11.24 -6.68 -9.72
N ASN A 13 -10.47 -6.59 -8.63
CA ASN A 13 -10.98 -6.49 -7.26
C ASN A 13 -10.61 -5.15 -6.59
N PHE A 14 -10.47 -4.07 -7.37
CA PHE A 14 -9.82 -2.85 -6.88
C PHE A 14 -10.57 -2.21 -5.71
N ALA A 15 -11.91 -2.22 -5.72
CA ALA A 15 -12.72 -1.67 -4.63
C ALA A 15 -12.49 -2.42 -3.30
N GLU A 16 -12.53 -3.76 -3.33
CA GLU A 16 -12.29 -4.59 -2.15
C GLU A 16 -10.88 -4.39 -1.58
N LEU A 17 -9.88 -4.19 -2.46
CA LEU A 17 -8.52 -3.89 -2.02
C LEU A 17 -8.41 -2.51 -1.36
N LEU A 18 -9.19 -1.51 -1.79
CA LEU A 18 -9.24 -0.22 -1.12
C LEU A 18 -9.83 -0.36 0.27
N ASP A 19 -10.94 -1.09 0.40
CA ASP A 19 -11.61 -1.33 1.68
C ASP A 19 -10.68 -2.07 2.66
N SER A 20 -10.02 -3.15 2.22
CA SER A 20 -9.03 -3.89 3.05
C SER A 20 -7.85 -3.01 3.47
N VAL A 21 -7.34 -2.14 2.59
CA VAL A 21 -6.25 -1.23 2.93
C VAL A 21 -6.67 -0.20 3.97
N THR A 22 -7.89 0.33 3.90
CA THR A 22 -8.36 1.36 4.85
C THR A 22 -8.85 0.78 6.17
N ASP A 23 -9.60 -0.33 6.11
CA ASP A 23 -10.31 -0.89 7.26
C ASP A 23 -9.39 -1.79 8.09
N ASP A 24 -8.60 -2.64 7.42
CA ASP A 24 -7.72 -3.62 8.07
C ASP A 24 -6.26 -3.13 8.19
N ARG A 25 -5.97 -1.92 7.67
CA ARG A 25 -4.60 -1.34 7.64
C ARG A 25 -3.60 -2.28 6.96
N GLU A 26 -4.05 -2.91 5.87
CA GLU A 26 -3.20 -3.80 5.09
C GLU A 26 -2.39 -3.04 4.05
N ILE A 27 -1.14 -3.47 3.85
CA ILE A 27 -0.28 -2.96 2.79
C ILE A 27 -0.29 -3.98 1.66
N ILE A 28 -0.70 -3.54 0.47
CA ILE A 28 -0.84 -4.44 -0.69
C ILE A 28 0.20 -4.11 -1.75
N ILE A 29 1.02 -5.08 -2.13
CA ILE A 29 2.00 -4.96 -3.19
C ILE A 29 1.41 -5.48 -4.50
N ILE A 30 1.31 -4.60 -5.50
CA ILE A 30 0.84 -4.91 -6.83
C ILE A 30 2.04 -5.16 -7.75
N GLN A 31 2.17 -6.40 -8.18
CA GLN A 31 3.21 -6.84 -9.11
C GLN A 31 2.82 -6.53 -10.55
N ARG A 32 3.71 -5.84 -11.26
CA ARG A 32 3.47 -5.39 -12.64
C ARG A 32 4.45 -6.06 -13.60
N ARG A 33 3.92 -6.68 -14.65
CA ARG A 33 4.77 -7.31 -15.67
C ARG A 33 5.55 -6.25 -16.44
N GLY A 34 6.87 -6.31 -16.40
CA GLY A 34 7.75 -5.40 -17.14
C GLY A 34 7.85 -3.99 -16.55
N ALA A 35 7.38 -3.77 -15.33
CA ALA A 35 7.49 -2.51 -14.60
C ALA A 35 7.78 -2.78 -13.12
N ALA A 36 8.22 -1.74 -12.39
CA ALA A 36 8.44 -1.87 -10.95
C ALA A 36 7.13 -2.13 -10.20
N ASP A 37 7.19 -2.85 -9.10
CA ASP A 37 6.04 -3.07 -8.22
C ASP A 37 5.61 -1.78 -7.53
N VAL A 38 4.35 -1.72 -7.13
CA VAL A 38 3.79 -0.57 -6.39
C VAL A 38 3.10 -1.06 -5.12
N ALA A 39 3.06 -0.21 -4.10
CA ALA A 39 2.33 -0.47 -2.86
C ALA A 39 1.05 0.38 -2.82
N LEU A 40 -0.04 -0.24 -2.38
CA LEU A 40 -1.26 0.43 -1.95
C LEU A 40 -1.24 0.49 -0.42
N ILE A 41 -1.38 1.69 0.12
CA ILE A 41 -1.30 2.00 1.56
C ILE A 41 -2.39 3.04 1.84
N ALA A 42 -3.03 2.95 3.02
CA ALA A 42 -3.96 3.97 3.45
C ALA A 42 -3.27 5.34 3.52
N ALA A 43 -3.94 6.39 3.04
CA ALA A 43 -3.30 7.70 2.88
C ALA A 43 -2.84 8.30 4.22
N ASP A 44 -3.62 8.13 5.27
CA ASP A 44 -3.32 8.58 6.63
C ASP A 44 -2.15 7.77 7.26
N GLU A 45 -2.07 6.48 6.98
CA GLU A 45 -0.96 5.63 7.37
C GLU A 45 0.33 6.05 6.68
N LEU A 46 0.30 6.29 5.36
CA LEU A 46 1.43 6.82 4.62
C LEU A 46 1.91 8.15 5.20
N GLN A 47 0.98 9.06 5.52
CA GLN A 47 1.32 10.34 6.13
C GLN A 47 1.99 10.14 7.50
N SER A 48 1.46 9.27 8.34
CA SER A 48 2.01 8.95 9.67
C SER A 48 3.42 8.34 9.58
N LEU A 49 3.66 7.46 8.60
CA LEU A 49 4.98 6.88 8.34
C LEU A 49 5.99 7.95 7.89
N LEU A 50 5.59 8.85 7.01
CA LEU A 50 6.45 9.94 6.54
C LEU A 50 6.79 10.92 7.66
N GLU A 51 5.82 11.24 8.53
CA GLU A 51 6.03 12.07 9.71
C GLU A 51 6.99 11.40 10.70
N THR A 52 6.76 10.12 11.02
CA THR A 52 7.66 9.36 11.91
C THR A 52 9.08 9.31 11.35
N ALA A 53 9.23 9.02 10.06
CA ALA A 53 10.53 9.03 9.40
C ALA A 53 11.16 10.41 9.35
N HIS A 54 10.38 11.49 9.33
CA HIS A 54 10.89 12.85 9.44
C HIS A 54 11.43 13.12 10.84
N LEU A 55 10.66 12.81 11.88
CA LEU A 55 11.07 12.97 13.29
C LEU A 55 12.32 12.17 13.62
N LEU A 56 12.42 10.91 13.17
CA LEU A 56 13.60 10.06 13.41
C LEU A 56 14.85 10.49 12.64
N ARG A 57 14.71 11.31 11.58
CA ARG A 57 15.83 11.87 10.83
C ARG A 57 16.39 13.15 11.47
N SER A 58 15.66 13.72 12.43
CA SER A 58 16.08 14.90 13.18
C SER A 58 16.63 14.45 14.54
N PRO A 59 17.95 14.60 14.81
CA PRO A 59 18.49 14.36 16.14
C PRO A 59 18.02 15.41 17.15
#